data_AF-A0A0U1QRJ5-F1
#
_entry.id   AF-A0A0U1QRJ5-F1
#
_cell.length_a   1.000
_cell.length_b   1.000
_cell.length_c   1.000
_cell.angle_alpha   90.00
_cell.angle_beta   90.00
_cell.angle_gamma   90.00
#
_symmetry.space_group_name_H-M   'P 1'
#
loop_
_entity.id
_entity.type
_entity.pdbx_description
1 polymer ?
#
loop_
_entity_poly.entity_id
_entity_poly.type
_entity_poly.pdbx_seq_one_letter_code
_entity_poly.pdbx_strand_id
1 'polypeptide(L)'
;MSDVKNYTPYWPSTIIFWGAGTTQPLNIKTTSELGQIFQTLAEHNKNLRAAIDQTLPEAEEQVRRELDALLKLINFEDPDGEQTAIEVLGIPKARAHHLQMFYDWNAVKLVIERCPRNSEHRFSLDDLFNLLDLHIYARQGIEVGERFITLDRLIAARRTLLMLTQLIHAVGYQKLLHDQNLRLMYQQYHQFTLLLAKRMHEEGLSRAAKGISLDDRAFYLFSYAVVSMNWDPLLLWLIFNSHKEQNMAAAEKIGKYDEPMKLFNDLAHFIAVRQVDGATPAAWFPMNETAVQQLNDLRYPTGRRVRIGKFYFPHGCHGFRRCPKCGKLTFYLGDEWRIDSPCLFPPQILPSLSQQKPRSREEKKALEAGIFDAVQCTYCGTITETHHTAIAMQSQLKPEQPSFIQEIQNDMRVAIEHARHIVFAGYSLPDDDFIDRIMLSARRKMNGEQVKCSIINFDPHAKEGWMYGQALHAFCSAHPNASLASTCSRVAAIFGEENIRGYGAGFPQVFLKNGRADPQKVAEMLRVW
;
A
#
# COMPACT_ATOMS: atom_id res chain seq x y z
N MET A 1 -27.84 -35.26 -26.31
CA MET A 1 -27.47 -34.38 -25.20
C MET A 1 -26.23 -33.63 -25.66
N SER A 2 -26.29 -32.31 -25.81
CA SER A 2 -25.13 -31.51 -26.21
C SER A 2 -24.03 -31.67 -25.16
N ASP A 3 -22.80 -31.94 -25.60
CA ASP A 3 -21.62 -31.95 -24.73
C ASP A 3 -21.56 -30.64 -23.94
N VAL A 4 -21.86 -30.72 -22.64
CA VAL A 4 -21.69 -29.61 -21.72
C VAL A 4 -20.18 -29.40 -21.61
N LYS A 5 -19.68 -28.32 -22.21
CA LYS A 5 -18.26 -27.97 -22.13
C LYS A 5 -17.94 -27.54 -20.69
N ASN A 6 -16.82 -28.01 -20.15
CA ASN A 6 -16.29 -27.51 -18.90
C ASN A 6 -16.00 -26.01 -19.03
N TYR A 7 -16.51 -25.21 -18.10
CA TYR A 7 -16.21 -23.78 -18.02
C TYR A 7 -15.09 -23.54 -17.02
N THR A 8 -14.02 -22.88 -17.45
CA THR A 8 -12.92 -22.44 -16.57
C THR A 8 -12.68 -20.97 -16.86
N PRO A 9 -13.03 -20.05 -15.94
CA PRO A 9 -12.87 -18.63 -16.18
C PRO A 9 -11.38 -18.26 -16.23
N TYR A 10 -11.02 -17.35 -17.15
CA TYR A 10 -9.67 -16.79 -17.18
C TYR A 10 -9.44 -15.90 -15.95
N TRP A 11 -8.23 -16.00 -15.38
CA TRP A 11 -7.70 -15.17 -14.31
C TRP A 11 -6.23 -14.81 -14.62
N PRO A 12 -5.68 -13.74 -14.01
CA PRO A 12 -4.27 -13.36 -14.17
C PRO A 12 -3.34 -14.52 -13.81
N SER A 13 -2.38 -14.82 -14.69
CA SER A 13 -1.44 -15.94 -14.51
C SER A 13 -0.23 -15.56 -13.67
N THR A 14 0.07 -14.27 -13.55
CA THR A 14 1.16 -13.73 -12.72
C THR A 14 0.62 -12.86 -11.60
N ILE A 15 0.94 -13.16 -10.35
CA ILE A 15 0.56 -12.35 -9.19
C ILE A 15 1.80 -11.70 -8.61
N ILE A 16 1.80 -10.38 -8.47
CA ILE A 16 2.92 -9.61 -7.92
C ILE A 16 2.55 -9.18 -6.49
N PHE A 17 3.17 -9.77 -5.48
CA PHE A 17 3.12 -9.28 -4.11
C PHE A 17 4.10 -8.12 -3.98
N TRP A 18 3.58 -6.91 -3.85
CA TRP A 18 4.33 -5.67 -3.73
C TRP A 18 4.45 -5.27 -2.26
N GLY A 19 5.59 -5.57 -1.64
CA GLY A 19 5.86 -5.30 -0.23
C GLY A 19 6.70 -4.03 0.00
N ALA A 20 6.85 -3.63 1.26
CA ALA A 20 7.52 -2.38 1.63
C ALA A 20 8.98 -2.26 1.13
N GLY A 21 9.68 -3.39 0.91
CA GLY A 21 11.04 -3.38 0.36
C GLY A 21 11.14 -2.83 -1.07
N THR A 22 10.03 -2.72 -1.81
CA THR A 22 10.02 -2.11 -3.13
C THR A 22 9.97 -0.59 -3.08
N THR A 23 9.44 0.00 -2.00
CA THR A 23 9.29 1.45 -1.84
C THR A 23 10.26 2.03 -0.81
N GLN A 24 10.97 1.19 -0.05
CA GLN A 24 12.07 1.62 0.84
C GLN A 24 13.11 2.50 0.12
N PRO A 25 13.59 2.17 -1.11
CA PRO A 25 14.51 3.04 -1.84
C PRO A 25 13.92 4.42 -2.19
N LEU A 26 12.59 4.54 -2.22
CA LEU A 26 11.86 5.79 -2.44
C LEU A 26 11.54 6.53 -1.11
N ASN A 27 12.25 6.18 -0.05
CA ASN A 27 12.14 6.74 1.30
C ASN A 27 10.78 6.47 2.00
N ILE A 28 10.06 5.42 1.60
CA ILE A 28 8.89 4.93 2.34
C ILE A 28 9.36 3.88 3.34
N LYS A 29 9.15 4.15 4.63
CA LYS A 29 9.68 3.29 5.71
C LYS A 29 9.02 1.91 5.70
N THR A 30 9.81 0.89 5.98
CA THR A 30 9.36 -0.48 6.24
C THR A 30 8.78 -0.61 7.65
N THR A 31 8.04 -1.68 7.92
CA THR A 31 7.53 -2.00 9.27
C THR A 31 8.64 -2.04 10.32
N SER A 32 9.81 -2.57 9.97
CA SER A 32 10.98 -2.61 10.86
C SER A 32 11.52 -1.21 11.16
N GLU A 33 11.62 -0.33 10.17
CA GLU A 33 12.08 1.05 10.36
C GLU A 33 11.07 1.86 11.18
N LEU A 34 9.77 1.68 10.93
CA LEU A 34 8.71 2.27 11.75
C LEU A 34 8.80 1.82 13.21
N GLY A 35 9.05 0.54 13.45
CA GLY A 35 9.25 0.00 14.79
C GLY A 35 10.43 0.67 15.51
N GLN A 36 11.56 0.84 14.83
CA GLN A 36 12.73 1.54 15.38
C GLN A 36 12.45 3.02 15.67
N ILE A 37 11.72 3.69 14.79
CA ILE A 37 11.29 5.09 14.99
C ILE A 37 10.42 5.19 16.25
N PHE A 38 9.39 4.36 16.38
CA PHE A 38 8.49 4.40 17.54
C PHE A 38 9.21 4.05 18.84
N GLN A 39 10.10 3.07 18.82
CA GLN A 39 10.94 2.74 19.96
C GLN A 39 11.77 3.97 20.39
N THR A 40 12.48 4.60 19.45
CA THR A 40 13.33 5.76 19.72
C THR A 40 12.53 6.95 20.25
N LEU A 41 11.34 7.21 19.69
CA LEU A 41 10.45 8.28 20.16
C LEU A 41 9.89 8.02 21.57
N ALA A 42 9.77 6.75 21.97
CA ALA A 42 9.23 6.36 23.28
C ALA A 42 10.30 6.27 24.40
N GLU A 43 11.58 6.34 24.06
CA GLU A 43 12.69 6.26 25.03
C GLU A 43 12.67 7.44 26.02
N HIS A 44 12.43 7.14 27.30
CA HIS A 44 12.26 8.14 28.36
C HIS A 44 13.51 8.97 28.67
N ASN A 45 14.70 8.47 28.29
CA ASN A 45 15.98 9.12 28.59
C ASN A 45 16.34 10.23 27.58
N LYS A 46 15.55 10.42 26.52
CA LYS A 46 15.81 11.43 25.49
C LYS A 46 14.77 12.55 25.57
N ASN A 47 15.23 13.77 25.34
CA ASN A 47 14.34 14.88 25.03
C ASN A 47 13.55 14.52 23.75
N LEU A 48 12.22 14.60 23.78
CA LEU A 48 11.34 14.25 22.65
C LEU A 48 11.77 14.93 21.35
N ARG A 49 12.18 16.20 21.42
CA ARG A 49 12.65 16.94 20.26
C ARG A 49 13.91 16.31 19.66
N ALA A 50 14.87 15.94 20.50
CA ALA A 50 16.09 15.26 20.06
C ALA A 50 15.79 13.87 19.45
N ALA A 51 14.79 13.15 19.98
CA ALA A 51 14.34 11.88 19.40
C ALA A 51 13.69 12.07 18.02
N ILE A 52 12.90 13.14 17.84
CA ILE A 52 12.33 13.52 16.54
C ILE A 52 13.45 13.88 15.54
N ASP A 53 14.42 14.70 15.95
CA ASP A 53 15.56 15.08 15.10
C ASP A 53 16.39 13.85 14.69
N GLN A 54 16.53 12.87 15.59
CA GLN A 54 17.23 11.61 15.31
C GLN A 54 16.47 10.71 14.33
N THR A 55 15.14 10.60 14.47
CA THR A 55 14.31 9.63 13.72
C THR A 55 13.79 10.15 12.40
N LEU A 56 13.63 11.46 12.26
CA LEU A 56 13.15 12.14 11.06
C LEU A 56 14.10 13.30 10.66
N PRO A 57 15.40 13.04 10.47
CA PRO A 57 16.36 14.08 10.08
C PRO A 57 16.02 14.71 8.72
N GLU A 58 15.33 13.98 7.85
CA GLU A 58 14.91 14.44 6.53
C GLU A 58 13.69 15.38 6.54
N ALA A 59 12.93 15.44 7.65
CA ALA A 59 11.76 16.30 7.75
C ALA A 59 12.18 17.79 7.75
N GLU A 60 11.30 18.66 7.28
CA GLU A 60 11.51 20.10 7.45
C GLU A 60 11.43 20.50 8.93
N GLU A 61 12.11 21.59 9.31
CA GLU A 61 12.12 22.05 10.69
C GLU A 61 10.72 22.36 11.23
N GLN A 62 9.86 22.94 10.38
CA GLN A 62 8.47 23.19 10.70
C GLN A 62 7.72 21.88 11.02
N VAL A 63 7.90 20.84 10.21
CA VAL A 63 7.26 19.54 10.39
C VAL A 63 7.69 18.91 11.72
N ARG A 64 8.99 18.94 12.05
CA ARG A 64 9.50 18.42 13.32
C ARG A 64 8.96 19.20 14.53
N ARG A 65 8.82 20.51 14.41
CA ARG A 65 8.25 21.38 15.46
C ARG A 65 6.77 21.09 15.68
N GLU A 66 6.02 20.94 14.60
CA GLU A 66 4.60 20.57 14.66
C GLU A 66 4.41 19.15 15.23
N LEU A 67 5.25 18.19 14.86
CA LEU A 67 5.21 16.84 15.42
C LEU A 67 5.52 16.82 16.92
N ASP A 68 6.53 17.57 17.37
CA ASP A 68 6.85 17.74 18.80
C ASP A 68 5.64 18.28 19.57
N ALA A 69 5.04 19.37 19.07
CA ALA A 69 3.85 19.97 19.68
C ALA A 69 2.65 19.00 19.71
N LEU A 70 2.40 18.26 18.63
CA LEU A 70 1.34 17.26 18.58
C LEU A 70 1.57 16.16 19.61
N LEU A 71 2.77 15.57 19.66
CA LEU A 71 3.09 14.48 20.59
C LEU A 71 3.02 14.91 22.05
N LYS A 72 3.40 16.16 22.37
CA LYS A 72 3.20 16.75 23.70
C LYS A 72 1.72 16.92 24.03
N LEU A 73 0.91 17.44 23.10
CA LEU A 73 -0.54 17.60 23.29
C LEU A 73 -1.22 16.28 23.69
N ILE A 74 -0.89 15.19 22.98
CA ILE A 74 -1.50 13.87 23.20
C ILE A 74 -0.74 13.03 24.23
N ASN A 75 0.18 13.64 24.98
CA ASN A 75 0.85 13.06 26.13
C ASN A 75 0.31 13.74 27.41
N PHE A 76 -0.66 13.13 28.09
CA PHE A 76 -1.35 13.73 29.25
C PHE A 76 -0.45 14.10 30.45
N GLU A 77 0.78 13.62 30.48
CA GLU A 77 1.77 13.96 31.51
C GLU A 77 2.51 15.28 31.22
N ASP A 78 2.35 15.86 30.02
CA ASP A 78 2.95 17.12 29.64
C ASP A 78 2.01 18.30 29.97
N PRO A 79 2.34 19.13 30.98
CA PRO A 79 1.46 20.22 31.43
C PRO A 79 1.36 21.37 30.41
N ASP A 80 2.36 21.53 29.54
CA ASP A 80 2.45 22.63 28.57
C ASP A 80 2.00 22.21 27.16
N GLY A 81 1.63 20.94 26.98
CA GLY A 81 1.29 20.35 25.69
C GLY A 81 0.11 21.03 24.99
N GLU A 82 -0.94 21.40 25.72
CA GLU A 82 -2.12 22.10 25.16
C GLU A 82 -1.74 23.48 24.60
N GLN A 83 -1.10 24.30 25.43
CA GLN A 83 -0.73 25.67 25.04
C GLN A 83 0.27 25.66 23.88
N THR A 84 1.29 24.80 23.96
CA THR A 84 2.29 24.64 22.90
C THR A 84 1.64 24.23 21.58
N ALA A 85 0.68 23.31 21.59
CA ALA A 85 0.02 22.87 20.37
C ALA A 85 -0.92 23.93 19.78
N ILE A 86 -1.65 24.68 20.60
CA ILE A 86 -2.47 25.81 20.14
C ILE A 86 -1.61 26.82 19.40
N GLU A 87 -0.44 27.17 19.94
CA GLU A 87 0.48 28.14 19.35
C GLU A 87 1.19 27.61 18.09
N VAL A 88 1.77 26.40 18.17
CA VAL A 88 2.61 25.85 17.10
C VAL A 88 1.78 25.31 15.94
N LEU A 89 0.68 24.62 16.23
CA LEU A 89 -0.20 24.06 15.19
C LEU A 89 -1.24 25.07 14.70
N GLY A 90 -1.42 26.20 15.40
CA GLY A 90 -2.43 27.20 15.06
C GLY A 90 -3.86 26.66 15.16
N ILE A 91 -4.13 25.79 16.13
CA ILE A 91 -5.44 25.16 16.33
C ILE A 91 -6.23 25.81 17.47
N PRO A 92 -7.57 25.86 17.39
CA PRO A 92 -8.37 26.33 18.51
C PRO A 92 -8.36 25.33 19.69
N LYS A 93 -8.58 25.82 20.91
CA LYS A 93 -8.64 24.99 22.13
C LYS A 93 -9.60 23.80 22.01
N ALA A 94 -10.77 24.02 21.40
CA ALA A 94 -11.74 22.94 21.18
C ALA A 94 -11.16 21.80 20.32
N ARG A 95 -10.31 22.12 19.33
CA ARG A 95 -9.63 21.11 18.51
C ARG A 95 -8.54 20.40 19.31
N ALA A 96 -7.78 21.10 20.14
CA ALA A 96 -6.78 20.50 21.02
C ALA A 96 -7.39 19.42 21.92
N HIS A 97 -8.51 19.73 22.60
CA HIS A 97 -9.26 18.75 23.40
C HIS A 97 -9.78 17.58 22.56
N HIS A 98 -10.28 17.84 21.35
CA HIS A 98 -10.72 16.78 20.47
C HIS A 98 -9.58 15.81 20.12
N LEU A 99 -8.38 16.31 19.81
CA LEU A 99 -7.23 15.46 19.52
C LEU A 99 -6.84 14.57 20.70
N GLN A 100 -6.85 15.12 21.92
CA GLN A 100 -6.59 14.37 23.15
C GLN A 100 -7.60 13.24 23.41
N MET A 101 -8.85 13.38 22.95
CA MET A 101 -9.85 12.31 23.07
C MET A 101 -9.61 11.15 22.10
N PHE A 102 -9.01 11.40 20.94
CA PHE A 102 -8.87 10.41 19.87
C PHE A 102 -7.52 9.72 19.83
N TYR A 103 -6.49 10.36 20.40
CA TYR A 103 -5.10 9.92 20.33
C TYR A 103 -4.47 9.99 21.72
N ASP A 104 -3.63 8.99 22.04
CA ASP A 104 -2.92 8.90 23.30
C ASP A 104 -1.49 8.40 23.08
N TRP A 105 -0.51 9.30 23.05
CA TRP A 105 0.91 8.95 22.93
C TRP A 105 1.46 8.40 24.26
N ASN A 106 0.93 8.84 25.40
CA ASN A 106 1.37 8.33 26.69
C ASN A 106 1.10 6.83 26.82
N ALA A 107 -0.09 6.38 26.43
CA ALA A 107 -0.43 4.96 26.39
C ALA A 107 0.45 4.18 25.41
N VAL A 108 0.78 4.73 24.23
CA VAL A 108 1.71 4.07 23.30
C VAL A 108 3.07 3.82 23.96
N LYS A 109 3.66 4.82 24.62
CA LYS A 109 4.94 4.67 25.34
C LYS A 109 4.88 3.53 26.36
N LEU A 110 3.85 3.52 27.21
CA LEU A 110 3.68 2.50 28.24
C LEU A 110 3.51 1.09 27.64
N VAL A 111 2.76 0.95 26.55
CA VAL A 111 2.59 -0.36 25.90
C VAL A 111 3.90 -0.82 25.24
N ILE A 112 4.69 0.09 24.65
CA ILE A 112 6.03 -0.22 24.12
C ILE A 112 6.95 -0.76 25.22
N GLU A 113 6.90 -0.21 26.44
CA GLU A 113 7.69 -0.72 27.58
C GLU A 113 7.32 -2.15 27.96
N ARG A 114 6.05 -2.52 27.79
CA ARG A 114 5.54 -3.86 28.09
C ARG A 114 5.83 -4.88 26.99
N CYS A 115 6.13 -4.44 25.77
CA CYS A 115 6.34 -5.33 24.64
C CYS A 115 7.51 -6.29 24.89
N PRO A 116 7.38 -7.58 24.52
CA PRO A 116 8.50 -8.51 24.60
C PRO A 116 9.63 -8.00 23.71
N ARG A 117 10.86 -8.08 24.22
CA ARG A 117 12.05 -7.82 23.40
C ARG A 117 12.61 -9.15 22.94
N ASN A 118 13.05 -9.22 21.69
CA ASN A 118 13.67 -10.45 21.19
C ASN A 118 15.04 -10.71 21.89
N SER A 119 15.70 -11.82 21.56
CA SER A 119 17.00 -12.20 22.13
C SER A 119 18.13 -11.16 21.92
N GLU A 120 17.95 -10.22 21.00
CA GLU A 120 18.85 -9.09 20.75
C GLU A 120 18.33 -7.77 21.34
N HIS A 121 17.36 -7.85 22.25
CA HIS A 121 16.64 -6.72 22.85
C HIS A 121 15.93 -5.77 21.86
N ARG A 122 15.65 -6.23 20.63
CA ARG A 122 14.96 -5.43 19.62
C ARG A 122 13.45 -5.47 19.82
N PHE A 123 12.85 -4.30 19.63
CA PHE A 123 11.41 -4.08 19.60
C PHE A 123 10.84 -4.48 18.23
N SER A 124 9.66 -5.10 18.22
CA SER A 124 8.89 -5.37 17.00
C SER A 124 7.61 -4.54 17.00
N LEU A 125 7.32 -3.89 15.88
CA LEU A 125 6.04 -3.19 15.70
C LEU A 125 4.86 -4.16 15.73
N ASP A 126 5.05 -5.38 15.23
CA ASP A 126 4.01 -6.40 15.20
C ASP A 126 3.62 -6.82 16.62
N ASP A 127 4.59 -6.93 17.55
CA ASP A 127 4.33 -7.25 18.95
C ASP A 127 3.51 -6.15 19.65
N LEU A 128 3.78 -4.88 19.32
CA LEU A 128 3.00 -3.76 19.84
C LEU A 128 1.54 -3.82 19.36
N PHE A 129 1.32 -4.05 18.06
CA PHE A 129 -0.04 -4.18 17.53
C PHE A 129 -0.74 -5.45 18.05
N ASN A 130 -0.03 -6.58 18.17
CA ASN A 130 -0.57 -7.81 18.77
C ASN A 130 -1.07 -7.57 20.19
N LEU A 131 -0.28 -6.88 21.02
CA LEU A 131 -0.64 -6.57 22.40
C LEU A 131 -1.85 -5.63 22.46
N LEU A 132 -1.87 -4.57 21.65
CA LEU A 132 -3.01 -3.66 21.57
C LEU A 132 -4.28 -4.37 21.09
N ASP A 133 -4.20 -5.09 19.97
CA ASP A 133 -5.34 -5.77 19.36
C ASP A 133 -5.89 -6.88 20.27
N LEU A 134 -5.04 -7.60 21.02
CA LEU A 134 -5.45 -8.59 22.02
C LEU A 134 -6.38 -7.98 23.07
N HIS A 135 -5.94 -6.91 23.72
CA HIS A 135 -6.69 -6.27 24.80
C HIS A 135 -7.93 -5.54 24.27
N ILE A 136 -7.84 -4.89 23.11
CA ILE A 136 -8.99 -4.24 22.46
C ILE A 136 -10.06 -5.27 22.09
N TYR A 137 -9.66 -6.39 21.49
CA TYR A 137 -10.58 -7.47 21.12
C TYR A 137 -11.23 -8.12 22.35
N ALA A 138 -10.44 -8.38 23.40
CA ALA A 138 -10.93 -8.89 24.68
C ALA A 138 -11.79 -7.88 25.46
N ARG A 139 -11.87 -6.62 25.02
CA ARG A 139 -12.55 -5.50 25.69
C ARG A 139 -12.00 -5.26 27.10
N GLN A 140 -10.69 -5.35 27.27
CA GLN A 140 -10.00 -5.23 28.55
C GLN A 140 -8.95 -4.12 28.51
N GLY A 141 -8.66 -3.54 29.68
CA GLY A 141 -7.46 -2.73 29.87
C GLY A 141 -6.22 -3.59 30.06
N ILE A 142 -5.07 -2.95 30.28
CA ILE A 142 -3.79 -3.61 30.57
C ILE A 142 -3.08 -2.89 31.72
N GLU A 143 -2.42 -3.67 32.58
CA GLU A 143 -1.49 -3.16 33.59
C GLU A 143 -0.07 -3.15 33.05
N VAL A 144 0.61 -2.01 33.19
CA VAL A 144 2.03 -1.82 32.88
C VAL A 144 2.70 -1.27 34.13
N GLY A 145 3.44 -2.14 34.84
CA GLY A 145 3.95 -1.81 36.17
C GLY A 145 2.79 -1.54 37.13
N GLU A 146 2.78 -0.38 37.78
CA GLU A 146 1.71 0.08 38.68
C GLU A 146 0.63 0.92 37.98
N ARG A 147 0.69 1.06 36.65
CA ARG A 147 -0.21 1.91 35.86
C ARG A 147 -1.22 1.07 35.11
N PHE A 148 -2.51 1.35 35.29
CA PHE A 148 -3.59 0.75 34.52
C PHE A 148 -3.98 1.61 33.31
N ILE A 149 -3.98 1.02 32.12
CA ILE A 149 -4.41 1.65 30.87
C ILE A 149 -5.80 1.11 30.52
N THR A 150 -6.78 2.01 30.45
CA THR A 150 -8.18 1.66 30.12
C THR A 150 -8.36 1.31 28.65
N LEU A 151 -9.46 0.62 28.31
CA LEU A 151 -9.78 0.23 26.93
C LEU A 151 -9.81 1.43 25.97
N ASP A 152 -10.44 2.54 26.34
CA ASP A 152 -10.53 3.73 25.48
C ASP A 152 -9.15 4.31 25.17
N ARG A 153 -8.23 4.29 26.14
CA ARG A 153 -6.84 4.72 25.95
C ARG A 153 -6.06 3.77 25.05
N LEU A 154 -6.33 2.46 25.09
CA LEU A 154 -5.74 1.50 24.15
C LEU A 154 -6.26 1.72 22.71
N ILE A 155 -7.54 2.01 22.54
CA ILE A 155 -8.11 2.37 21.24
C ILE A 155 -7.47 3.66 20.71
N ALA A 156 -7.29 4.68 21.58
CA ALA A 156 -6.61 5.92 21.25
C ALA A 156 -5.13 5.69 20.90
N ALA A 157 -4.42 4.83 21.64
CA ALA A 157 -3.04 4.45 21.35
C ALA A 157 -2.89 3.78 19.98
N ARG A 158 -3.78 2.83 19.66
CA ARG A 158 -3.82 2.19 18.34
C ARG A 158 -4.05 3.21 17.22
N ARG A 159 -4.97 4.17 17.43
CA ARG A 159 -5.20 5.29 16.48
C ARG A 159 -3.97 6.17 16.34
N THR A 160 -3.26 6.46 17.43
CA THR A 160 -2.00 7.21 17.41
C THR A 160 -0.96 6.54 16.52
N LEU A 161 -0.77 5.22 16.64
CA LEU A 161 0.20 4.49 15.81
C LEU A 161 -0.16 4.56 14.31
N LEU A 162 -1.44 4.39 13.97
CA LEU A 162 -1.89 4.50 12.58
C LEU A 162 -1.73 5.91 12.02
N MET A 163 -1.98 6.94 12.83
CA MET A 163 -1.77 8.33 12.45
C MET A 163 -0.28 8.63 12.23
N LEU A 164 0.59 8.22 13.16
CA LEU A 164 2.03 8.45 13.04
C LEU A 164 2.63 7.68 11.85
N THR A 165 2.17 6.47 11.59
CA THR A 165 2.59 5.69 10.42
C THR A 165 2.30 6.44 9.11
N GLN A 166 1.08 6.98 8.96
CA GLN A 166 0.69 7.82 7.82
C GLN A 166 1.58 9.06 7.70
N LEU A 167 1.80 9.74 8.81
CA LEU A 167 2.59 10.97 8.89
C LEU A 167 4.06 10.72 8.49
N ILE A 168 4.69 9.67 9.01
CA ILE A 168 6.06 9.28 8.67
C ILE A 168 6.19 8.96 7.18
N HIS A 169 5.23 8.24 6.59
CA HIS A 169 5.25 7.96 5.15
C HIS A 169 5.02 9.24 4.32
N ALA A 170 4.18 10.16 4.79
CA ALA A 170 3.99 11.45 4.13
C ALA A 170 5.26 12.31 4.17
N VAL A 171 6.02 12.32 5.27
CA VAL A 171 7.35 12.93 5.36
C VAL A 171 8.32 12.28 4.36
N GLY A 172 8.32 10.94 4.31
CA GLY A 172 9.13 10.19 3.35
C GLY A 172 8.86 10.60 1.91
N TYR A 173 7.58 10.77 1.57
CA TYR A 173 7.12 11.23 0.26
C TYR A 173 7.48 12.70 -0.03
N GLN A 174 7.36 13.62 0.94
CA GLN A 174 7.82 15.00 0.75
C GLN A 174 9.32 15.04 0.46
N LYS A 175 10.13 14.23 1.16
CA LYS A 175 11.56 14.11 0.87
C LYS A 175 11.82 13.55 -0.54
N LEU A 176 11.06 12.55 -0.97
CA LEU A 176 11.12 12.01 -2.35
C LEU A 176 10.91 13.10 -3.40
N LEU A 177 10.01 14.05 -3.16
CA LEU A 177 9.69 15.12 -4.11
C LEU A 177 10.71 16.26 -4.15
N HIS A 178 11.48 16.46 -3.09
CA HIS A 178 12.47 17.54 -3.00
C HIS A 178 13.91 17.08 -3.29
N ASP A 179 14.20 15.79 -3.13
CA ASP A 179 15.53 15.22 -3.36
C ASP A 179 15.73 14.80 -4.82
N GLN A 180 16.73 15.37 -5.50
CA GLN A 180 16.97 15.12 -6.92
C GLN A 180 17.28 13.65 -7.24
N ASN A 181 18.00 12.94 -6.35
CA ASN A 181 18.35 11.54 -6.57
C ASN A 181 17.12 10.64 -6.39
N LEU A 182 16.32 10.90 -5.35
CA LEU A 182 15.07 10.18 -5.15
C LEU A 182 14.06 10.44 -6.28
N ARG A 183 13.96 11.67 -6.80
CA ARG A 183 13.12 11.96 -7.97
C ARG A 183 13.57 11.23 -9.22
N LEU A 184 14.88 11.15 -9.47
CA LEU A 184 15.42 10.37 -10.58
C LEU A 184 15.05 8.89 -10.43
N MET A 185 15.15 8.35 -9.21
CA MET A 185 14.72 6.99 -8.92
C MET A 185 13.20 6.82 -9.13
N TYR A 186 12.39 7.77 -8.69
CA TYR A 186 10.94 7.72 -8.90
C TYR A 186 10.56 7.73 -10.38
N GLN A 187 11.28 8.50 -11.21
CA GLN A 187 11.15 8.45 -12.67
C GLN A 187 11.50 7.07 -13.25
N GLN A 188 12.47 6.36 -12.68
CA GLN A 188 12.78 4.98 -13.09
C GLN A 188 11.62 4.03 -12.81
N TYR A 189 10.92 4.18 -11.66
CA TYR A 189 9.71 3.41 -11.38
C TYR A 189 8.58 3.78 -12.35
N HIS A 190 8.45 5.06 -12.73
CA HIS A 190 7.49 5.46 -13.76
C HIS A 190 7.80 4.82 -15.12
N GLN A 191 9.07 4.77 -15.54
CA GLN A 191 9.48 4.07 -16.76
C GLN A 191 9.13 2.57 -16.69
N PHE A 192 9.30 1.95 -15.51
CA PHE A 192 8.88 0.57 -15.27
C PHE A 192 7.36 0.40 -15.49
N THR A 193 6.51 1.26 -14.92
CA THR A 193 5.05 1.16 -15.11
C THR A 193 4.60 1.48 -16.54
N LEU A 194 5.32 2.33 -17.27
CA LEU A 194 5.11 2.53 -18.72
C LEU A 194 5.37 1.26 -19.52
N LEU A 195 6.43 0.51 -19.19
CA LEU A 195 6.71 -0.78 -19.83
C LEU A 195 5.63 -1.83 -19.52
N LEU A 196 5.09 -1.83 -18.28
CA LEU A 196 3.95 -2.68 -17.95
C LEU A 196 2.70 -2.32 -18.77
N ALA A 197 2.37 -1.03 -18.87
CA ALA A 197 1.24 -0.54 -19.65
C ALA A 197 1.38 -0.92 -21.13
N LYS A 198 2.57 -0.68 -21.72
CA LYS A 198 2.86 -1.07 -23.11
C LYS A 198 2.68 -2.57 -23.34
N ARG A 199 3.18 -3.41 -22.42
CA ARG A 199 3.02 -4.87 -22.50
C ARG A 199 1.56 -5.29 -22.46
N MET A 200 0.74 -4.67 -21.60
CA MET A 200 -0.70 -4.94 -21.55
C MET A 200 -1.44 -4.42 -22.78
N HIS A 201 -0.94 -3.38 -23.43
CA HIS A 201 -1.46 -2.98 -24.73
C HIS A 201 -1.13 -4.04 -25.80
N GLU A 202 0.14 -4.40 -25.96
CA GLU A 202 0.61 -5.40 -26.94
C GLU A 202 -0.06 -6.77 -26.77
N GLU A 203 -0.22 -7.22 -25.52
CA GLU A 203 -0.93 -8.46 -25.22
C GLU A 203 -2.39 -8.41 -25.70
N GLY A 204 -3.03 -7.25 -25.62
CA GLY A 204 -4.44 -7.07 -25.97
C GLY A 204 -4.64 -7.17 -27.47
N LEU A 205 -3.74 -6.52 -28.21
CA LEU A 205 -3.68 -6.61 -29.67
C LEU A 205 -3.42 -8.04 -30.12
N SER A 206 -2.47 -8.74 -29.49
CA SER A 206 -2.19 -10.15 -29.77
C SER A 206 -3.41 -11.05 -29.54
N ARG A 207 -4.17 -10.81 -28.45
CA ARG A 207 -5.38 -11.57 -28.10
C ARG A 207 -6.52 -11.32 -29.09
N ALA A 208 -6.74 -10.06 -29.46
CA ALA A 208 -7.71 -9.70 -30.48
C ALA A 208 -7.38 -10.32 -31.85
N ALA A 209 -6.11 -10.29 -32.26
CA ALA A 209 -5.63 -10.90 -33.50
C ALA A 209 -5.81 -12.42 -33.53
N LYS A 210 -5.80 -13.08 -32.36
CA LYS A 210 -6.11 -14.52 -32.21
C LYS A 210 -7.61 -14.84 -32.19
N GLY A 211 -8.47 -13.84 -32.37
CA GLY A 211 -9.92 -14.01 -32.39
C GLY A 211 -10.55 -14.22 -31.01
N ILE A 212 -9.87 -13.85 -29.92
CA ILE A 212 -10.49 -13.85 -28.59
C ILE A 212 -11.55 -12.74 -28.54
N SER A 213 -12.75 -13.08 -28.07
CA SER A 213 -13.85 -12.11 -27.97
C SER A 213 -13.47 -10.98 -27.02
N LEU A 214 -13.85 -9.73 -27.36
CA LEU A 214 -13.46 -8.55 -26.59
C LEU A 214 -14.16 -8.48 -25.22
N ASP A 215 -15.33 -9.09 -25.10
CA ASP A 215 -16.11 -9.20 -23.86
C ASP A 215 -15.74 -10.45 -23.03
N ASP A 216 -14.72 -11.22 -23.46
CA ASP A 216 -14.20 -12.36 -22.72
C ASP A 216 -13.11 -11.93 -21.74
N ARG A 217 -13.06 -12.54 -20.55
CA ARG A 217 -12.02 -12.31 -19.53
C ARG A 217 -10.62 -12.52 -20.08
N ALA A 218 -10.44 -13.51 -20.95
CA ALA A 218 -9.20 -13.81 -21.63
C ALA A 218 -8.78 -12.70 -22.60
N PHE A 219 -9.63 -11.76 -22.96
CA PHE A 219 -9.21 -10.50 -23.59
C PHE A 219 -9.03 -9.41 -22.54
N TYR A 220 -10.10 -9.07 -21.80
CA TYR A 220 -10.12 -7.80 -21.08
C TYR A 220 -9.32 -7.78 -19.78
N LEU A 221 -9.05 -8.93 -19.15
CA LEU A 221 -8.17 -8.97 -17.99
C LEU A 221 -6.69 -8.97 -18.42
N PHE A 222 -5.86 -8.24 -17.69
CA PHE A 222 -4.41 -8.30 -17.81
C PHE A 222 -3.89 -9.71 -17.47
N SER A 223 -2.69 -10.04 -17.96
CA SER A 223 -2.01 -11.28 -17.56
C SER A 223 -1.42 -11.25 -16.16
N TYR A 224 -1.25 -10.05 -15.58
CA TYR A 224 -0.81 -9.88 -14.21
C TYR A 224 -1.84 -9.18 -13.32
N ALA A 225 -1.74 -9.44 -12.02
CA ALA A 225 -2.39 -8.65 -10.96
C ALA A 225 -1.36 -8.23 -9.92
N VAL A 226 -1.65 -7.14 -9.21
CA VAL A 226 -0.81 -6.63 -8.12
C VAL A 226 -1.54 -6.76 -6.79
N VAL A 227 -0.87 -7.35 -5.81
CA VAL A 227 -1.29 -7.39 -4.42
C VAL A 227 -0.37 -6.47 -3.64
N SER A 228 -0.84 -5.28 -3.26
CA SER A 228 -0.07 -4.34 -2.45
C SER A 228 -0.13 -4.74 -0.99
N MET A 229 0.98 -5.24 -0.48
CA MET A 229 1.18 -5.51 0.94
C MET A 229 1.62 -4.26 1.70
N ASN A 230 1.91 -3.16 0.99
CA ASN A 230 2.17 -1.85 1.57
C ASN A 230 0.90 -0.97 1.57
N TRP A 231 0.87 0.03 2.45
CA TRP A 231 -0.23 0.98 2.59
C TRP A 231 -0.09 2.23 1.71
N ASP A 232 1.08 2.45 1.11
CA ASP A 232 1.30 3.61 0.24
C ASP A 232 0.61 3.45 -1.14
N PRO A 233 0.23 4.57 -1.79
CA PRO A 233 -0.41 4.52 -3.11
C PRO A 233 0.58 4.62 -4.28
N LEU A 234 1.91 4.60 -4.08
CA LEU A 234 2.89 5.01 -5.10
C LEU A 234 2.80 4.17 -6.37
N LEU A 235 2.81 2.83 -6.26
CA LEU A 235 2.77 1.98 -7.45
C LEU A 235 1.46 2.14 -8.22
N LEU A 236 0.32 2.18 -7.51
CA LEU A 236 -0.98 2.40 -8.14
C LEU A 236 -0.99 3.73 -8.90
N TRP A 237 -0.47 4.78 -8.28
CA TRP A 237 -0.43 6.11 -8.85
C TRP A 237 0.43 6.18 -10.13
N LEU A 238 1.60 5.54 -10.10
CA LEU A 238 2.44 5.41 -11.28
C LEU A 238 1.75 4.63 -12.40
N ILE A 239 1.06 3.52 -12.07
CA ILE A 239 0.26 2.75 -13.03
C ILE A 239 -0.87 3.61 -13.63
N PHE A 240 -1.58 4.40 -12.82
CA PHE A 240 -2.66 5.26 -13.32
C PHE A 240 -2.14 6.32 -14.30
N ASN A 241 -1.01 6.96 -13.98
CA ASN A 241 -0.39 7.94 -14.87
C ASN A 241 0.12 7.27 -16.16
N SER A 242 0.77 6.11 -16.07
CA SER A 242 1.21 5.35 -17.25
C SER A 242 0.04 4.88 -18.12
N HIS A 243 -1.08 4.44 -17.53
CA HIS A 243 -2.30 4.12 -18.27
C HIS A 243 -2.90 5.37 -18.93
N LYS A 244 -2.92 6.52 -18.25
CA LYS A 244 -3.39 7.78 -18.83
C LYS A 244 -2.55 8.17 -20.04
N GLU A 245 -1.23 8.12 -19.94
CA GLU A 245 -0.31 8.38 -21.05
C GLU A 245 -0.54 7.43 -22.23
N GLN A 246 -0.63 6.12 -21.96
CA GLN A 246 -0.91 5.10 -22.99
C GLN A 246 -2.27 5.30 -23.65
N ASN A 247 -3.29 5.73 -22.89
CA ASN A 247 -4.65 5.97 -23.40
C ASN A 247 -4.77 7.26 -24.24
N MET A 248 -3.83 8.20 -24.07
CA MET A 248 -3.77 9.45 -24.83
C MET A 248 -2.86 9.32 -26.07
N ALA A 249 -1.93 8.36 -26.06
CA ALA A 249 -1.14 8.03 -27.24
C ALA A 249 -2.05 7.52 -28.39
N ALA A 250 -1.55 7.62 -29.64
CA ALA A 250 -2.24 7.05 -30.79
C ALA A 250 -2.39 5.53 -30.59
N ALA A 251 -3.59 5.10 -30.23
CA ALA A 251 -3.89 3.71 -29.95
C ALA A 251 -4.26 2.96 -31.23
N GLU A 252 -3.75 1.74 -31.37
CA GLU A 252 -4.26 0.81 -32.35
C GLU A 252 -5.74 0.54 -32.10
N LYS A 253 -6.47 0.42 -33.22
CA LYS A 253 -7.92 0.31 -33.26
C LYS A 253 -8.30 -1.15 -33.43
N ILE A 254 -9.29 -1.60 -32.66
CA ILE A 254 -9.74 -2.99 -32.65
C ILE A 254 -11.27 -3.09 -32.65
N GLY A 255 -11.76 -4.28 -33.01
CA GLY A 255 -13.19 -4.59 -33.04
C GLY A 255 -13.89 -4.10 -34.31
N LYS A 256 -15.20 -4.34 -34.38
CA LYS A 256 -16.02 -4.06 -35.57
C LYS A 256 -16.05 -2.57 -35.98
N TYR A 257 -15.86 -1.66 -35.03
CA TYR A 257 -15.99 -0.22 -35.23
C TYR A 257 -14.64 0.53 -35.21
N ASP A 258 -13.51 -0.19 -35.29
CA ASP A 258 -12.16 0.38 -35.25
C ASP A 258 -11.96 1.36 -34.08
N GLU A 259 -12.17 0.86 -32.86
CA GLU A 259 -12.13 1.67 -31.64
C GLU A 259 -10.79 1.53 -30.91
N PRO A 260 -10.26 2.62 -30.32
CA PRO A 260 -8.99 2.56 -29.61
C PRO A 260 -9.11 1.66 -28.37
N MET A 261 -8.09 0.83 -28.15
CA MET A 261 -7.99 0.05 -26.92
C MET A 261 -7.38 0.87 -25.77
N LYS A 262 -8.06 0.88 -24.62
CA LYS A 262 -7.69 1.64 -23.42
C LYS A 262 -7.50 0.75 -22.20
N LEU A 263 -6.59 1.16 -21.34
CA LEU A 263 -6.17 0.47 -20.12
C LEU A 263 -6.73 1.17 -18.88
N PHE A 264 -7.26 0.39 -17.95
CA PHE A 264 -7.74 0.88 -16.64
C PHE A 264 -7.39 -0.14 -15.54
N ASN A 265 -7.82 0.16 -14.32
CA ASN A 265 -7.62 -0.70 -13.16
C ASN A 265 -8.95 -1.01 -12.50
N ASP A 266 -9.05 -2.24 -12.02
CA ASP A 266 -10.10 -2.72 -11.14
C ASP A 266 -9.53 -2.89 -9.73
N LEU A 267 -10.16 -2.23 -8.76
CA LEU A 267 -9.75 -2.22 -7.35
C LEU A 267 -10.45 -3.29 -6.51
N ALA A 268 -11.11 -4.26 -7.16
CA ALA A 268 -11.76 -5.44 -6.58
C ALA A 268 -12.92 -5.17 -5.61
N HIS A 269 -13.20 -3.92 -5.29
CA HIS A 269 -14.37 -3.47 -4.56
C HIS A 269 -14.92 -2.20 -5.23
N PHE A 270 -16.23 -1.97 -5.10
CA PHE A 270 -16.86 -0.75 -5.58
C PHE A 270 -16.49 0.45 -4.70
N ILE A 271 -15.40 1.14 -5.09
CA ILE A 271 -14.83 2.27 -4.36
C ILE A 271 -14.98 3.54 -5.18
N ALA A 272 -15.55 4.59 -4.59
CA ALA A 272 -15.44 5.94 -5.17
C ALA A 272 -14.06 6.50 -4.86
N VAL A 273 -13.33 6.86 -5.90
CA VAL A 273 -12.15 7.69 -5.79
C VAL A 273 -12.62 9.15 -5.81
N ARG A 274 -12.10 9.99 -4.93
CA ARG A 274 -12.33 11.44 -5.03
C ARG A 274 -11.73 11.92 -6.35
N GLN A 275 -12.51 12.58 -7.19
CA GLN A 275 -12.05 13.00 -8.52
C GLN A 275 -10.73 13.76 -8.43
N VAL A 276 -9.67 13.30 -9.09
CA VAL A 276 -8.30 13.83 -8.95
C VAL A 276 -8.25 15.31 -9.32
N ASP A 277 -8.62 15.69 -10.54
CA ASP A 277 -8.53 17.04 -11.10
C ASP A 277 -9.86 17.82 -11.05
N GLY A 278 -10.74 17.46 -10.11
CA GLY A 278 -12.07 18.06 -9.95
C GLY A 278 -12.08 19.30 -9.05
N ALA A 279 -12.96 20.26 -9.36
CA ALA A 279 -13.23 21.43 -8.49
C ALA A 279 -14.10 21.10 -7.27
N THR A 280 -14.69 19.90 -7.22
CA THR A 280 -15.57 19.43 -6.15
C THR A 280 -15.10 18.05 -5.67
N PRO A 281 -15.52 17.57 -4.49
CA PRO A 281 -15.23 16.22 -4.02
C PRO A 281 -16.16 15.19 -4.68
N ALA A 282 -16.46 15.35 -5.97
CA ALA A 282 -17.28 14.41 -6.71
C ALA A 282 -16.63 13.01 -6.75
N ALA A 283 -17.48 11.99 -6.81
CA ALA A 283 -17.02 10.62 -6.99
C ALA A 283 -16.57 10.38 -8.43
N TRP A 284 -15.38 9.84 -8.59
CA TRP A 284 -14.88 9.19 -9.80
C TRP A 284 -14.77 7.69 -9.53
N PHE A 285 -15.35 6.87 -10.41
CA PHE A 285 -15.36 5.41 -10.24
C PHE A 285 -14.33 4.77 -11.17
N PRO A 286 -13.37 3.99 -10.63
CA PRO A 286 -12.51 3.13 -11.43
C PRO A 286 -13.35 2.11 -12.23
N MET A 287 -12.76 1.59 -13.32
CA MET A 287 -13.43 0.56 -14.13
C MET A 287 -13.49 -0.77 -13.37
N ASN A 288 -14.57 -1.51 -13.53
CA ASN A 288 -14.73 -2.87 -13.02
C ASN A 288 -15.15 -3.82 -14.15
N GLU A 289 -15.13 -5.14 -13.91
CA GLU A 289 -15.48 -6.13 -14.94
C GLU A 289 -16.86 -5.89 -15.56
N THR A 290 -17.87 -5.48 -14.76
CA THR A 290 -19.21 -5.17 -15.26
C THR A 290 -19.22 -4.05 -16.29
N ALA A 291 -18.54 -2.93 -16.01
CA ALA A 291 -18.44 -1.81 -16.95
C ALA A 291 -17.67 -2.19 -18.21
N VAL A 292 -16.62 -3.00 -18.07
CA VAL A 292 -15.79 -3.46 -19.18
C VAL A 292 -16.55 -4.38 -20.13
N GLN A 293 -17.34 -5.33 -19.60
CA GLN A 293 -18.18 -6.20 -20.42
C GLN A 293 -19.15 -5.40 -21.29
N GLN A 294 -19.80 -4.38 -20.71
CA GLN A 294 -20.70 -3.50 -21.46
C GLN A 294 -19.96 -2.67 -22.52
N LEU A 295 -18.78 -2.13 -22.19
CA LEU A 295 -17.99 -1.33 -23.13
C LEU A 295 -17.38 -2.15 -24.26
N ASN A 296 -17.14 -3.45 -24.04
CA ASN A 296 -16.55 -4.34 -25.03
C ASN A 296 -17.57 -5.13 -25.85
N ASP A 297 -18.86 -4.99 -25.54
CA ASP A 297 -19.93 -5.57 -26.35
C ASP A 297 -19.87 -5.04 -27.79
N LEU A 298 -19.72 -5.97 -28.75
CA LEU A 298 -19.60 -5.65 -30.17
C LEU A 298 -20.93 -5.23 -30.81
N ARG A 299 -22.06 -5.37 -30.11
CA ARG A 299 -23.37 -4.92 -30.57
C ARG A 299 -23.51 -3.40 -30.59
N TYR A 300 -22.69 -2.69 -29.82
CA TYR A 300 -22.78 -1.24 -29.65
C TYR A 300 -21.43 -0.55 -29.91
N PRO A 301 -21.43 0.64 -30.56
CA PRO A 301 -20.26 1.51 -30.60
C PRO A 301 -20.16 2.28 -29.27
N THR A 302 -19.02 2.18 -28.59
CA THR A 302 -18.79 2.75 -27.25
C THR A 302 -17.64 3.78 -27.24
N GLY A 303 -17.00 3.97 -28.40
CA GLY A 303 -15.87 4.87 -28.63
C GLY A 303 -14.52 4.35 -28.12
N ARG A 304 -14.48 3.15 -27.51
CA ARG A 304 -13.27 2.55 -26.96
C ARG A 304 -13.48 1.06 -26.69
N ARG A 305 -12.40 0.28 -26.72
CA ARG A 305 -12.35 -1.05 -26.12
C ARG A 305 -11.47 -1.03 -24.90
N VAL A 306 -11.78 -1.84 -23.90
CA VAL A 306 -11.22 -1.70 -22.57
C VAL A 306 -10.54 -2.98 -22.11
N ARG A 307 -9.35 -2.83 -21.52
CA ARG A 307 -8.70 -3.85 -20.70
C ARG A 307 -8.46 -3.30 -19.30
N ILE A 308 -8.52 -4.17 -18.29
CA ILE A 308 -8.36 -3.82 -16.88
C ILE A 308 -7.33 -4.71 -16.18
N GLY A 309 -6.52 -4.08 -15.33
CA GLY A 309 -5.62 -4.74 -14.40
C GLY A 309 -6.20 -4.78 -12.99
N LYS A 310 -6.13 -5.95 -12.35
CA LYS A 310 -6.55 -6.12 -10.96
C LYS A 310 -5.47 -5.58 -10.01
N PHE A 311 -5.87 -4.73 -9.06
CA PHE A 311 -4.99 -4.18 -8.03
C PHE A 311 -5.65 -4.28 -6.65
N TYR A 312 -5.01 -5.01 -5.75
CA TYR A 312 -5.55 -5.35 -4.43
C TYR A 312 -4.82 -4.61 -3.32
N PHE A 313 -5.58 -4.07 -2.36
CA PHE A 313 -5.07 -3.55 -1.07
C PHE A 313 -5.65 -4.39 0.09
N PRO A 314 -5.20 -5.64 0.29
CA PRO A 314 -5.73 -6.52 1.34
C PRO A 314 -5.51 -5.98 2.75
N HIS A 315 -4.61 -5.02 2.93
CA HIS A 315 -4.31 -4.34 4.19
C HIS A 315 -4.79 -2.89 4.26
N GLY A 316 -5.56 -2.45 3.26
CA GLY A 316 -5.97 -1.06 3.13
C GLY A 316 -4.88 -0.16 2.52
N CYS A 317 -5.15 1.13 2.48
CA CYS A 317 -4.27 2.14 1.90
C CYS A 317 -4.39 3.44 2.68
N HIS A 318 -3.30 4.21 2.76
CA HIS A 318 -3.27 5.53 3.39
C HIS A 318 -4.34 6.47 2.83
N GLY A 319 -4.64 6.38 1.53
CA GLY A 319 -5.67 7.19 0.87
C GLY A 319 -7.13 6.79 1.21
N PHE A 320 -7.37 5.70 1.91
CA PHE A 320 -8.72 5.26 2.26
C PHE A 320 -9.34 6.13 3.37
N ARG A 321 -10.62 6.46 3.24
CA ARG A 321 -11.43 7.12 4.26
C ARG A 321 -12.79 6.43 4.38
N ARG A 322 -13.03 5.71 5.47
CA ARG A 322 -14.34 5.09 5.76
C ARG A 322 -15.21 6.11 6.48
N CYS A 323 -16.29 6.55 5.85
CA CYS A 323 -17.16 7.57 6.44
C CYS A 323 -17.85 7.04 7.71
N PRO A 324 -17.77 7.75 8.86
CA PRO A 324 -18.42 7.32 10.09
C PRO A 324 -19.96 7.42 10.01
N LYS A 325 -20.50 8.27 9.13
CA LYS A 325 -21.94 8.47 8.97
C LYS A 325 -22.60 7.43 8.08
N CYS A 326 -22.06 7.20 6.88
CA CYS A 326 -22.70 6.33 5.88
C CYS A 326 -21.98 4.99 5.67
N GLY A 327 -20.83 4.78 6.31
CA GLY A 327 -20.03 3.55 6.20
C GLY A 327 -19.33 3.34 4.85
N LYS A 328 -19.60 4.18 3.83
CA LYS A 328 -18.98 4.09 2.51
C LYS A 328 -17.50 4.49 2.54
N LEU A 329 -16.73 3.85 1.65
CA LEU A 329 -15.31 4.09 1.48
C LEU A 329 -15.08 5.11 0.36
N THR A 330 -14.37 6.19 0.67
CA THR A 330 -13.81 7.12 -0.31
C THR A 330 -12.31 6.88 -0.41
N PHE A 331 -11.77 6.86 -1.62
CA PHE A 331 -10.33 6.77 -1.86
C PHE A 331 -9.79 8.11 -2.35
N TYR A 332 -8.87 8.69 -1.59
CA TYR A 332 -8.11 9.87 -1.95
C TYR A 332 -6.84 9.46 -2.74
N LEU A 333 -6.67 10.01 -3.94
CA LEU A 333 -5.53 9.73 -4.82
C LEU A 333 -5.08 11.00 -5.55
N GLY A 334 -4.50 11.95 -4.82
CA GLY A 334 -3.99 13.17 -5.45
C GLY A 334 -5.06 14.16 -5.87
N ASP A 335 -4.58 15.37 -6.13
CA ASP A 335 -5.39 16.50 -6.58
C ASP A 335 -5.09 16.90 -8.04
N GLU A 336 -4.12 16.25 -8.67
CA GLU A 336 -3.67 16.54 -10.02
C GLU A 336 -3.04 15.30 -10.66
N TRP A 337 -3.25 15.14 -11.97
CA TRP A 337 -2.66 14.03 -12.74
C TRP A 337 -1.21 14.32 -13.12
N ARG A 338 -0.29 14.04 -12.20
CA ARG A 338 1.15 14.01 -12.46
C ARG A 338 1.82 13.01 -11.52
N ILE A 339 2.91 12.37 -11.98
CA ILE A 339 3.58 11.33 -11.19
C ILE A 339 4.09 11.89 -9.85
N ASP A 340 4.58 13.13 -9.83
CA ASP A 340 5.13 13.86 -8.67
C ASP A 340 4.11 14.81 -8.04
N SER A 341 2.84 14.38 -7.95
CA SER A 341 1.77 15.14 -7.29
C SER A 341 2.10 15.28 -5.81
N PRO A 342 2.19 16.50 -5.24
CA PRO A 342 2.61 16.72 -3.88
C PRO A 342 1.49 16.35 -2.90
N CYS A 343 0.24 16.34 -3.41
CA CYS A 343 -0.96 15.92 -2.70
C CYS A 343 -1.29 14.43 -2.93
N LEU A 344 -0.38 13.56 -3.38
CA LEU A 344 -0.72 12.13 -3.57
C LEU A 344 -1.17 11.47 -2.26
N PHE A 345 -0.47 11.77 -1.17
CA PHE A 345 -0.88 11.35 0.17
C PHE A 345 -2.03 12.24 0.65
N PRO A 346 -3.01 11.70 1.40
CA PRO A 346 -4.08 12.50 1.97
C PRO A 346 -3.53 13.60 2.88
N PRO A 347 -4.29 14.69 3.09
CA PRO A 347 -3.89 15.72 4.04
C PRO A 347 -3.63 15.11 5.42
N GLN A 348 -2.56 15.56 6.06
CA GLN A 348 -2.14 15.07 7.37
C GLN A 348 -2.63 16.00 8.49
N ILE A 349 -2.55 15.50 9.73
CA ILE A 349 -2.95 16.25 10.92
C ILE A 349 -2.06 17.48 11.17
N LEU A 350 -0.83 17.47 10.66
CA LEU A 350 0.10 18.59 10.78
C LEU A 350 -0.19 19.63 9.68
N PRO A 351 -0.31 20.93 10.02
CA PRO A 351 -0.58 22.00 9.05
C PRO A 351 0.39 21.99 7.87
N SER A 352 1.69 21.85 8.13
CA SER A 352 2.74 21.88 7.10
C SER A 352 2.69 20.68 6.12
N LEU A 353 2.06 19.58 6.53
CA LEU A 353 1.85 18.39 5.71
C LEU A 353 0.40 18.29 5.16
N SER A 354 -0.43 19.31 5.36
CA SER A 354 -1.76 19.41 4.77
C SER A 354 -1.74 20.33 3.55
N GLN A 355 -1.32 19.79 2.41
CA GLN A 355 -1.20 20.53 1.15
C GLN A 355 -2.53 20.70 0.40
N GLN A 356 -3.67 20.43 1.06
CA GLN A 356 -4.97 20.42 0.41
C GLN A 356 -5.53 21.82 0.17
N LYS A 357 -6.04 22.05 -1.05
CA LYS A 357 -6.99 23.12 -1.31
C LYS A 357 -8.40 22.60 -1.01
N PRO A 358 -9.18 23.23 -0.12
CA PRO A 358 -10.55 22.77 0.15
C PRO A 358 -11.38 22.83 -1.13
N ARG A 359 -12.08 21.74 -1.44
CA ARG A 359 -12.93 21.59 -2.64
C ARG A 359 -14.41 21.76 -2.34
N SER A 360 -14.75 22.05 -1.09
CA SER A 360 -16.11 22.33 -0.66
C SER A 360 -16.14 23.33 0.50
N ARG A 361 -17.34 23.82 0.80
CA ARG A 361 -17.58 24.70 1.95
C ARG A 361 -17.33 23.96 3.26
N GLU A 362 -17.66 22.67 3.32
CA GLU A 362 -17.47 21.84 4.50
C GLU A 362 -15.98 21.61 4.79
N GLU A 363 -15.18 21.31 3.77
CA GLU A 363 -13.73 21.18 3.93
C GLU A 363 -13.09 22.51 4.34
N LYS A 364 -13.54 23.62 3.74
CA LYS A 364 -13.05 24.95 4.13
C LYS A 364 -13.34 25.26 5.60
N LYS A 365 -14.58 25.01 6.06
CA LYS A 365 -14.96 25.18 7.46
C LYS A 365 -14.16 24.26 8.39
N ALA A 366 -13.87 23.03 7.97
CA ALA A 366 -13.07 22.10 8.74
C ALA A 366 -11.63 22.59 8.91
N LEU A 367 -11.02 23.10 7.83
CA LEU A 367 -9.68 23.71 7.89
C LEU A 367 -9.64 24.95 8.78
N GLU A 368 -10.64 25.84 8.68
CA GLU A 368 -10.78 27.03 9.55
C GLU A 368 -10.95 26.64 11.04
N ALA A 369 -11.46 25.43 11.31
CA ALA A 369 -11.58 24.88 12.66
C ALA A 369 -10.32 24.10 13.13
N GLY A 370 -9.23 24.08 12.34
CA GLY A 370 -7.99 23.37 12.65
C GLY A 370 -8.04 21.85 12.39
N ILE A 371 -8.99 21.38 11.57
CA ILE A 371 -9.07 19.98 11.13
C ILE A 371 -8.31 19.85 9.81
N PHE A 372 -6.98 19.87 9.89
CA PHE A 372 -6.11 19.91 8.71
C PHE A 372 -6.17 18.66 7.84
N ASP A 373 -6.53 17.51 8.41
CA ASP A 373 -6.64 16.22 7.72
C ASP A 373 -8.06 15.92 7.18
N ALA A 374 -8.90 16.96 7.10
CA ALA A 374 -10.28 16.86 6.67
C ALA A 374 -10.42 16.49 5.18
N VAL A 375 -11.13 15.40 4.91
CA VAL A 375 -11.57 15.01 3.56
C VAL A 375 -13.07 14.79 3.56
N GLN A 376 -13.80 15.43 2.66
CA GLN A 376 -15.25 15.23 2.57
C GLN A 376 -15.59 13.90 1.91
N CYS A 377 -16.51 13.14 2.52
CA CYS A 377 -17.07 11.94 1.92
C CYS A 377 -17.83 12.28 0.63
N THR A 378 -17.45 11.64 -0.47
CA THR A 378 -18.04 11.84 -1.80
C THR A 378 -19.50 11.38 -1.93
N TYR A 379 -20.02 10.66 -0.92
CA TYR A 379 -21.37 10.10 -0.92
C TYR A 379 -22.36 10.93 -0.10
N CYS A 380 -22.04 11.20 1.18
CA CYS A 380 -22.99 11.86 2.09
C CYS A 380 -22.54 13.26 2.56
N GLY A 381 -21.36 13.72 2.13
CA GLY A 381 -20.84 15.04 2.46
C GLY A 381 -20.28 15.20 3.87
N THR A 382 -20.24 14.15 4.70
CA THR A 382 -19.63 14.20 6.04
C THR A 382 -18.11 14.30 5.96
N ILE A 383 -17.51 15.16 6.78
CA ILE A 383 -16.06 15.25 6.93
C ILE A 383 -15.50 13.99 7.58
N THR A 384 -14.41 13.49 7.02
CA THR A 384 -13.60 12.39 7.54
C THR A 384 -12.20 12.91 7.87
N GLU A 385 -11.51 12.19 8.75
CA GLU A 385 -10.21 12.54 9.35
C GLU A 385 -9.28 11.32 9.31
N THR A 386 -8.01 11.48 9.67
CA THR A 386 -6.97 10.42 9.65
C THR A 386 -7.33 9.18 10.48
N HIS A 387 -8.06 9.33 11.59
CA HIS A 387 -8.48 8.16 12.37
C HIS A 387 -9.58 7.33 11.67
N HIS A 388 -10.14 7.82 10.56
CA HIS A 388 -11.07 7.09 9.70
C HIS A 388 -10.36 6.32 8.57
N THR A 389 -9.03 6.35 8.50
CA THR A 389 -8.26 5.54 7.55
C THR A 389 -8.42 4.07 7.90
N ALA A 390 -8.84 3.28 6.91
CA ALA A 390 -8.95 1.84 7.07
C ALA A 390 -7.63 1.18 6.69
N ILE A 391 -6.77 0.98 7.69
CA ILE A 391 -5.53 0.23 7.58
C ILE A 391 -5.61 -0.98 8.51
N ALA A 392 -5.30 -2.15 7.97
CA ALA A 392 -5.05 -3.35 8.75
C ALA A 392 -3.53 -3.52 8.91
N MET A 393 -3.07 -3.59 10.16
CA MET A 393 -1.70 -3.98 10.45
C MET A 393 -1.59 -5.52 10.39
N GLN A 394 -0.39 -6.02 10.12
CA GLN A 394 -0.07 -7.43 10.29
C GLN A 394 -0.04 -7.73 11.80
N SER A 395 -1.17 -8.18 12.33
CA SER A 395 -1.28 -8.73 13.68
C SER A 395 -1.83 -10.15 13.60
N GLN A 396 -1.39 -11.01 14.53
CA GLN A 396 -1.85 -12.40 14.64
C GLN A 396 -3.34 -12.46 15.04
N LEU A 397 -3.83 -11.42 15.71
CA LEU A 397 -5.22 -11.25 16.10
C LEU A 397 -5.89 -10.27 15.16
N LYS A 398 -6.43 -10.77 14.04
CA LYS A 398 -7.12 -9.91 13.08
C LYS A 398 -8.47 -9.48 13.66
N PRO A 399 -8.69 -8.19 13.99
CA PRO A 399 -10.01 -7.72 14.38
C PRO A 399 -11.00 -7.92 13.23
N GLU A 400 -12.30 -7.84 13.51
CA GLU A 400 -13.33 -7.93 12.48
C GLU A 400 -13.06 -6.89 11.38
N GLN A 401 -12.67 -7.39 10.21
CA GLN A 401 -12.24 -6.53 9.12
C GLN A 401 -13.45 -5.86 8.47
N PRO A 402 -13.33 -4.59 8.01
CA PRO A 402 -14.39 -3.97 7.22
C PRO A 402 -14.76 -4.83 6.01
N SER A 403 -16.04 -4.86 5.66
CA SER A 403 -16.56 -5.72 4.58
C SER A 403 -15.84 -5.52 3.24
N PHE A 404 -15.39 -4.31 2.92
CA PHE A 404 -14.65 -4.04 1.70
C PHE A 404 -13.26 -4.69 1.67
N ILE A 405 -12.58 -4.81 2.81
CA ILE A 405 -11.30 -5.54 2.88
C ILE A 405 -11.55 -7.03 2.63
N GLN A 406 -12.64 -7.56 3.21
CA GLN A 406 -13.02 -8.97 2.99
C GLN A 406 -13.33 -9.25 1.51
N GLU A 407 -14.03 -8.34 0.83
CA GLU A 407 -14.31 -8.48 -0.61
C GLU A 407 -13.04 -8.44 -1.46
N ILE A 408 -12.12 -7.49 -1.19
CA ILE A 408 -10.81 -7.41 -1.85
C ILE A 408 -10.03 -8.71 -1.64
N GLN A 409 -9.99 -9.23 -0.42
CA GLN A 409 -9.30 -10.49 -0.11
C GLN A 409 -9.95 -11.70 -0.78
N ASN A 410 -11.27 -11.72 -0.93
CA ASN A 410 -11.98 -12.80 -1.62
C ASN A 410 -11.69 -12.81 -3.13
N ASP A 411 -11.71 -11.66 -3.82
CA ASP A 411 -11.33 -11.60 -5.25
C ASP A 411 -9.84 -11.94 -5.44
N MET A 412 -8.99 -11.44 -4.54
CA MET A 412 -7.55 -11.77 -4.50
C MET A 412 -7.29 -13.27 -4.35
N ARG A 413 -8.03 -13.96 -3.47
CA ARG A 413 -7.94 -15.42 -3.27
C ARG A 413 -8.15 -16.18 -4.57
N VAL A 414 -9.22 -15.86 -5.30
CA VAL A 414 -9.53 -16.53 -6.55
C VAL A 414 -8.44 -16.25 -7.60
N ALA A 415 -7.90 -15.03 -7.65
CA ALA A 415 -6.76 -14.72 -8.53
C ALA A 415 -5.50 -15.54 -8.18
N ILE A 416 -5.18 -15.70 -6.89
CA ILE A 416 -4.04 -16.52 -6.43
C ILE A 416 -4.23 -18.00 -6.78
N GLU A 417 -5.46 -18.53 -6.65
CA GLU A 417 -5.79 -19.93 -6.99
C GLU A 417 -5.49 -20.29 -8.45
N HIS A 418 -5.51 -19.30 -9.35
CA HIS A 418 -5.24 -19.48 -10.78
C HIS A 418 -3.82 -19.04 -11.19
N ALA A 419 -3.02 -18.53 -10.25
CA ALA A 419 -1.67 -18.07 -10.53
C ALA A 419 -0.77 -19.23 -10.97
N ARG A 420 0.02 -19.02 -12.02
CA ARG A 420 1.10 -19.91 -12.47
C ARG A 420 2.48 -19.40 -12.05
N HIS A 421 2.56 -18.10 -11.77
CA HIS A 421 3.78 -17.43 -11.34
C HIS A 421 3.46 -16.41 -10.25
N ILE A 422 4.23 -16.44 -9.17
CA ILE A 422 4.11 -15.50 -8.05
C ILE A 422 5.43 -14.74 -7.89
N VAL A 423 5.37 -13.42 -7.91
CA VAL A 423 6.53 -12.54 -7.71
C VAL A 423 6.44 -11.94 -6.32
N PHE A 424 7.35 -12.33 -5.43
CA PHE A 424 7.56 -11.71 -4.13
C PHE A 424 8.51 -10.51 -4.29
N ALA A 425 7.94 -9.34 -4.55
CA ALA A 425 8.68 -8.11 -4.78
C ALA A 425 8.77 -7.32 -3.47
N GLY A 426 9.94 -7.30 -2.81
CA GLY A 426 10.14 -6.58 -1.55
C GLY A 426 9.23 -7.06 -0.40
N TYR A 427 8.62 -8.23 -0.54
CA TYR A 427 7.72 -8.84 0.44
C TYR A 427 8.40 -10.09 0.98
N SER A 428 8.62 -10.12 2.29
CA SER A 428 9.40 -11.15 2.97
C SER A 428 8.59 -12.41 3.31
N LEU A 429 7.26 -12.38 3.15
CA LEU A 429 6.35 -13.42 3.62
C LEU A 429 6.58 -13.74 5.12
N PRO A 430 6.30 -12.78 6.02
CA PRO A 430 6.59 -12.93 7.44
C PRO A 430 5.76 -14.05 8.09
N ASP A 431 6.23 -14.55 9.24
CA ASP A 431 5.65 -15.74 9.89
C ASP A 431 4.23 -15.50 10.42
N ASP A 432 3.91 -14.26 10.76
CA ASP A 432 2.61 -13.79 11.23
C ASP A 432 1.58 -13.62 10.10
N ASP A 433 1.99 -13.66 8.83
CA ASP A 433 1.07 -13.64 7.68
C ASP A 433 0.47 -15.02 7.38
N PHE A 434 -0.12 -15.61 8.41
CA PHE A 434 -0.60 -16.98 8.42
C PHE A 434 -1.66 -17.25 7.34
N ILE A 435 -2.57 -16.29 7.13
CA ILE A 435 -3.67 -16.42 6.15
C ILE A 435 -3.09 -16.51 4.74
N ASP A 436 -2.18 -15.62 4.37
CA ASP A 436 -1.57 -15.61 3.04
C ASP A 436 -0.71 -16.85 2.83
N ARG A 437 0.03 -17.30 3.85
CA ARG A 437 0.80 -18.56 3.78
C ARG A 437 -0.08 -19.78 3.59
N ILE A 438 -1.23 -19.87 4.26
CA ILE A 438 -2.20 -20.96 4.03
C ILE A 438 -2.71 -20.92 2.60
N MET A 439 -3.12 -19.74 2.11
CA MET A 439 -3.66 -19.60 0.76
C MET A 439 -2.63 -20.02 -0.30
N LEU A 440 -1.38 -19.60 -0.14
CA LEU A 440 -0.26 -19.99 -1.00
C LEU A 440 0.03 -21.50 -0.92
N SER A 441 -0.04 -22.08 0.28
CA SER A 441 0.14 -23.52 0.49
C SER A 441 -0.99 -24.36 -0.13
N ALA A 442 -2.24 -23.87 -0.03
CA ALA A 442 -3.39 -24.49 -0.67
C ALA A 442 -3.25 -24.45 -2.20
N ARG A 443 -2.83 -23.32 -2.75
CA ARG A 443 -2.58 -23.17 -4.19
C ARG A 443 -1.59 -24.21 -4.72
N ARG A 444 -0.49 -24.49 -4.02
CA ARG A 444 0.48 -25.53 -4.45
C ARG A 444 -0.18 -26.89 -4.69
N LYS A 445 -1.18 -27.25 -3.89
CA LYS A 445 -1.84 -28.57 -3.97
C LYS A 445 -2.89 -28.65 -5.09
N MET A 446 -3.25 -27.53 -5.72
CA MET A 446 -4.26 -27.49 -6.77
C MET A 446 -3.65 -27.73 -8.16
N ASN A 447 -4.18 -28.71 -8.88
CA ASN A 447 -4.03 -28.96 -10.32
C ASN A 447 -2.72 -29.56 -10.86
N GLY A 448 -1.78 -30.03 -10.04
CA GLY A 448 -0.57 -30.73 -10.52
C GLY A 448 0.43 -29.87 -11.33
N GLU A 449 0.04 -28.68 -11.80
CA GLU A 449 0.94 -27.65 -12.35
C GLU A 449 1.75 -27.01 -11.21
N GLN A 450 3.07 -27.08 -11.30
CA GLN A 450 3.98 -26.43 -10.34
C GLN A 450 3.96 -24.90 -10.55
N VAL A 451 3.64 -24.15 -9.49
CA VAL A 451 3.70 -22.69 -9.48
C VAL A 451 5.15 -22.25 -9.38
N LYS A 452 5.61 -21.38 -10.28
CA LYS A 452 6.95 -20.77 -10.19
C LYS A 452 6.92 -19.54 -9.31
N CYS A 453 8.02 -19.29 -8.60
CA CYS A 453 8.15 -18.12 -7.74
C CYS A 453 9.43 -17.33 -8.04
N SER A 454 9.29 -16.01 -8.14
CA SER A 454 10.40 -15.07 -8.23
C SER A 454 10.51 -14.26 -6.96
N ILE A 455 11.68 -14.24 -6.33
CA ILE A 455 11.90 -13.52 -5.07
C ILE A 455 12.87 -12.38 -5.34
N ILE A 456 12.44 -11.16 -5.08
CA ILE A 456 13.22 -9.94 -5.33
C ILE A 456 13.33 -9.19 -4.01
N ASN A 457 14.46 -9.34 -3.33
CA ASN A 457 14.76 -8.63 -2.09
C ASN A 457 16.18 -8.07 -2.18
N PHE A 458 16.38 -6.86 -1.68
CA PHE A 458 17.72 -6.30 -1.60
C PHE A 458 18.55 -7.06 -0.56
N ASP A 459 19.75 -7.47 -0.97
CA ASP A 459 20.72 -8.12 -0.12
C ASP A 459 22.15 -7.67 -0.51
N PRO A 460 22.93 -7.09 0.42
CA PRO A 460 24.24 -6.54 0.11
C PRO A 460 25.26 -7.59 -0.32
N HIS A 461 25.03 -8.87 -0.02
CA HIS A 461 25.93 -9.96 -0.40
C HIS A 461 25.63 -10.53 -1.79
N ALA A 462 24.49 -10.18 -2.38
CA ALA A 462 24.07 -10.72 -3.65
C ALA A 462 24.58 -9.89 -4.82
N LYS A 463 25.05 -10.58 -5.86
CA LYS A 463 25.39 -9.94 -7.15
C LYS A 463 24.13 -9.64 -7.95
N GLU A 464 24.25 -8.70 -8.88
CA GLU A 464 23.18 -8.43 -9.83
C GLU A 464 22.97 -9.65 -10.76
N GLY A 465 21.73 -10.11 -10.85
CA GLY A 465 21.34 -11.23 -11.71
C GLY A 465 20.38 -12.19 -11.03
N TRP A 466 19.65 -12.95 -11.84
CA TRP A 466 18.78 -14.01 -11.36
C TRP A 466 19.60 -15.25 -10.99
N MET A 467 19.41 -15.75 -9.76
CA MET A 467 19.97 -16.99 -9.27
C MET A 467 18.94 -18.11 -9.34
N TYR A 468 19.36 -19.27 -9.85
CA TYR A 468 18.53 -20.47 -10.01
C TYR A 468 19.25 -21.68 -9.41
N GLY A 469 18.49 -22.67 -8.92
CA GLY A 469 19.00 -23.98 -8.50
C GLY A 469 20.24 -23.89 -7.62
N GLN A 470 21.34 -24.53 -8.05
CA GLN A 470 22.58 -24.61 -7.27
C GLN A 470 23.19 -23.25 -6.95
N ALA A 471 23.07 -22.24 -7.83
CA ALA A 471 23.59 -20.90 -7.56
C ALA A 471 22.83 -20.24 -6.40
N LEU A 472 21.50 -20.38 -6.37
CA LEU A 472 20.67 -19.86 -5.29
C LEU A 472 20.92 -20.62 -3.98
N HIS A 473 21.03 -21.95 -4.05
CA HIS A 473 21.34 -22.79 -2.90
C HIS A 473 22.71 -22.45 -2.29
N ALA A 474 23.73 -22.24 -3.13
CA ALA A 474 25.07 -21.82 -2.68
C ALA A 474 25.02 -20.45 -2.00
N PHE A 475 24.26 -19.49 -2.54
CA PHE A 475 24.07 -18.19 -1.90
C PHE A 475 23.41 -18.32 -0.53
N CYS A 476 22.29 -19.06 -0.43
CA CYS A 476 21.54 -19.23 0.82
C CYS A 476 22.36 -19.95 1.89
N SER A 477 23.17 -20.94 1.49
CA SER A 477 24.04 -21.69 2.40
C SER A 477 25.22 -20.85 2.90
N ALA A 478 25.78 -19.99 2.04
CA ALA A 478 26.87 -19.10 2.41
C ALA A 478 26.41 -17.93 3.31
N HIS A 479 25.16 -17.50 3.18
CA HIS A 479 24.60 -16.37 3.93
C HIS A 479 23.24 -16.71 4.56
N PRO A 480 23.17 -17.65 5.53
CA PRO A 480 21.90 -18.15 6.07
C PRO A 480 21.05 -17.08 6.77
N ASN A 481 21.70 -16.04 7.31
CA ASN A 481 21.02 -14.94 8.00
C ASN A 481 20.66 -13.76 7.08
N ALA A 482 20.90 -13.89 5.78
CA ALA A 482 20.65 -12.81 4.82
C ALA A 482 19.13 -12.67 4.54
N SER A 483 18.67 -11.46 4.24
CA SER A 483 17.25 -11.17 4.03
C SER A 483 16.69 -11.95 2.84
N LEU A 484 17.48 -12.03 1.75
CA LEU A 484 17.10 -12.83 0.58
C LEU A 484 17.06 -14.33 0.93
N ALA A 485 18.08 -14.84 1.63
CA ALA A 485 18.15 -16.25 2.01
C ALA A 485 16.96 -16.69 2.88
N SER A 486 16.63 -15.92 3.92
CA SER A 486 15.48 -16.20 4.79
C SER A 486 14.14 -16.19 4.02
N THR A 487 13.99 -15.31 3.04
CA THR A 487 12.79 -15.24 2.20
C THR A 487 12.74 -16.43 1.24
N CYS A 488 13.87 -16.80 0.64
CA CYS A 488 14.01 -18.01 -0.17
C CYS A 488 13.64 -19.28 0.60
N SER A 489 14.12 -19.44 1.84
CA SER A 489 13.78 -20.58 2.68
C SER A 489 12.27 -20.65 2.97
N ARG A 490 11.63 -19.51 3.29
CA ARG A 490 10.18 -19.45 3.57
C ARG A 490 9.34 -19.79 2.34
N VAL A 491 9.70 -19.24 1.19
CA VAL A 491 8.98 -19.51 -0.07
C VAL A 491 9.25 -20.95 -0.54
N ALA A 492 10.48 -21.46 -0.41
CA ALA A 492 10.83 -22.85 -0.74
C ALA A 492 10.08 -23.85 0.14
N ALA A 493 9.87 -23.54 1.43
CA ALA A 493 9.06 -24.38 2.32
C ALA A 493 7.62 -24.55 1.81
N ILE A 494 7.07 -23.53 1.14
CA ILE A 494 5.74 -23.58 0.53
C ILE A 494 5.79 -24.22 -0.85
N PHE A 495 6.69 -23.82 -1.75
CA PHE A 495 6.62 -24.14 -3.19
C PHE A 495 7.64 -25.17 -3.69
N GLY A 496 8.65 -25.53 -2.90
CA GLY A 496 9.79 -26.37 -3.31
C GLY A 496 10.96 -25.55 -3.85
N GLU A 497 12.19 -25.99 -3.58
CA GLU A 497 13.43 -25.30 -3.98
C GLU A 497 13.59 -25.22 -5.52
N GLU A 498 13.09 -26.21 -6.24
CA GLU A 498 13.14 -26.30 -7.70
C GLU A 498 12.20 -25.30 -8.41
N ASN A 499 11.31 -24.66 -7.65
CA ASN A 499 10.30 -23.74 -8.18
C ASN A 499 10.60 -22.27 -7.86
N ILE A 500 11.72 -21.98 -7.21
CA ILE A 500 12.10 -20.62 -6.84
C ILE A 500 13.33 -20.12 -7.61
N ARG A 501 13.35 -18.80 -7.85
CA ARG A 501 14.54 -18.05 -8.26
C ARG A 501 14.67 -16.79 -7.42
N GLY A 502 15.90 -16.33 -7.20
CA GLY A 502 16.19 -15.14 -6.39
C GLY A 502 16.88 -14.04 -7.18
N TYR A 503 16.58 -12.78 -6.87
CA TYR A 503 17.29 -11.60 -7.37
C TYR A 503 17.64 -10.67 -6.21
N GLY A 504 18.92 -10.59 -5.87
CA GLY A 504 19.36 -9.94 -4.64
C GLY A 504 19.74 -8.46 -4.75
N ALA A 505 19.87 -7.90 -5.96
CA ALA A 505 20.08 -6.46 -6.11
C ALA A 505 18.80 -5.63 -5.85
N GLY A 506 17.65 -6.29 -5.66
CA GLY A 506 16.41 -5.65 -5.24
C GLY A 506 15.82 -4.65 -6.24
N PHE A 507 14.92 -3.80 -5.73
CA PHE A 507 14.35 -2.67 -6.46
C PHE A 507 15.22 -1.41 -6.26
N PRO A 508 15.37 -0.55 -7.30
CA PRO A 508 14.85 -0.68 -8.67
C PRO A 508 15.68 -1.60 -9.59
N GLN A 509 16.82 -2.13 -9.13
CA GLN A 509 17.81 -2.75 -10.01
C GLN A 509 17.27 -3.93 -10.83
N VAL A 510 16.29 -4.67 -10.33
CA VAL A 510 15.66 -5.80 -11.03
C VAL A 510 15.13 -5.44 -12.42
N PHE A 511 14.70 -4.19 -12.65
CA PHE A 511 14.19 -3.74 -13.94
C PHE A 511 15.10 -2.74 -14.67
N LEU A 512 16.24 -2.34 -14.07
CA LEU A 512 17.11 -1.30 -14.62
C LEU A 512 18.23 -1.84 -15.50
N LYS A 513 18.52 -1.13 -16.59
CA LYS A 513 19.76 -1.26 -17.37
C LYS A 513 20.24 0.13 -17.72
N ASN A 514 21.51 0.45 -17.44
CA ASN A 514 22.09 1.77 -17.69
C ASN A 514 21.24 2.92 -17.10
N GLY A 515 20.69 2.72 -15.89
CA GLY A 515 19.90 3.73 -15.17
C GLY A 515 18.50 4.00 -15.73
N ARG A 516 17.99 3.17 -16.65
CA ARG A 516 16.62 3.26 -17.19
C ARG A 516 15.91 1.91 -17.12
N ALA A 517 14.58 1.93 -17.06
CA ALA A 517 13.82 0.68 -17.09
C ALA A 517 14.01 -0.02 -18.45
N ASP A 518 14.34 -1.30 -18.41
CA ASP A 518 14.68 -2.09 -19.59
C ASP A 518 13.57 -3.09 -19.94
N PRO A 519 13.06 -3.10 -21.19
CA PRO A 519 11.99 -4.01 -21.60
C PRO A 519 12.31 -5.50 -21.39
N GLN A 520 13.56 -5.92 -21.56
CA GLN A 520 13.96 -7.32 -21.42
C GLN A 520 13.99 -7.72 -19.95
N LYS A 521 14.51 -6.86 -19.06
CA LYS A 521 14.50 -7.13 -17.61
C LYS A 521 13.07 -7.16 -17.05
N VAL A 522 12.18 -6.25 -17.50
CA VAL A 522 10.76 -6.29 -17.10
C VAL A 522 10.07 -7.57 -17.62
N ALA A 523 10.34 -7.98 -18.85
CA ALA A 523 9.83 -9.22 -19.39
C ALA A 523 10.36 -10.45 -18.63
N GLU A 524 11.65 -10.47 -18.30
CA GLU A 524 12.27 -11.53 -17.51
C GLU A 524 11.67 -11.62 -16.10
N MET A 525 11.40 -10.48 -15.45
CA MET A 525 10.76 -10.41 -14.14
C MET A 525 9.40 -11.08 -14.12
N LEU A 526 8.60 -10.95 -15.19
CA LEU A 526 7.25 -11.54 -15.31
C LEU A 526 7.23 -12.94 -15.93
N ARG A 527 8.36 -13.44 -16.45
CA ARG A 527 8.44 -14.71 -17.17
C ARG A 527 8.23 -15.91 -16.23
N VAL A 528 7.33 -16.80 -16.62
CA VAL A 528 7.27 -18.17 -16.08
C VAL A 528 8.39 -18.98 -16.74
N TRP A 529 9.27 -19.58 -15.95
CA TRP A 529 10.51 -20.22 -16.39
C TRP A 529 10.50 -21.73 -16.20
#